data_AF-A0A952E7K8-F1
#
_entry.id   AF-A0A952E7K8-F1
#
_cell.length_a   1.000
_cell.length_b   1.000
_cell.length_c   1.000
_cell.angle_alpha   90.00
_cell.angle_beta   90.00
_cell.angle_gamma   90.00
#
_symmetry.space_group_name_H-M   'P 1'
#
loop_
_entity.id
_entity.type
_entity.pdbx_description
1 polymer ?
#
loop_
_entity_poly.entity_id
_entity_poly.type
_entity_poly.pdbx_seq_one_letter_code
_entity_poly.pdbx_strand_id
1 'polypeptide(L)'
;MTIPYSQADKLASQVGDKIAPYCDQVKVCGSIRRHATDVKDIDIVCFPVITKDVLTMNLFSEPVDYQVNNKLLNLVHDGKHMDRLGLELVSGKDKKISIRLYGEDINIELYLVERVSQFGLAVLVRTGPAAATKRIMQYALERHWHITDYELHTHEKGGRPGRRTKCKRGSTCTAIADTSTELKAFNALGLDYPHPAARVPHLIEKLISQTAEHRLVSVGGGAGHDGGGAYGG
;
A
#
# COMPACT_ATOMS: atom_id res chain seq x y z
N MET A 1 10.34 -19.72 13.07
CA MET A 1 11.80 -19.52 13.05
C MET A 1 12.08 -18.03 12.87
N THR A 2 13.22 -17.52 13.35
CA THR A 2 13.73 -16.18 13.02
C THR A 2 15.11 -16.33 12.40
N ILE A 3 15.46 -15.45 11.46
CA ILE A 3 16.79 -15.38 10.85
C ILE A 3 17.42 -14.00 11.06
N PRO A 4 18.76 -13.89 11.02
CA PRO A 4 19.45 -12.60 11.11
C PRO A 4 19.09 -11.66 9.95
N TYR A 5 19.07 -10.36 10.22
CA TYR A 5 18.83 -9.30 9.22
C TYR A 5 19.64 -9.48 7.93
N SER A 6 20.95 -9.73 8.02
CA SER A 6 21.82 -9.84 6.84
C SER A 6 21.44 -11.01 5.92
N GLN A 7 21.01 -12.13 6.50
CA GLN A 7 20.51 -13.28 5.74
C GLN A 7 19.16 -12.93 5.10
N ALA A 8 18.24 -12.32 5.87
CA ALA A 8 16.93 -11.92 5.38
C ALA A 8 16.99 -10.91 4.23
N ASP A 9 17.85 -9.89 4.35
CA ASP A 9 18.03 -8.85 3.34
C ASP A 9 18.60 -9.43 2.03
N LYS A 10 19.55 -10.36 2.14
CA LYS A 10 20.09 -11.10 0.99
C LYS A 10 19.00 -11.92 0.29
N LEU A 11 18.21 -12.70 1.04
CA LEU A 11 17.12 -13.51 0.49
C LEU A 11 16.04 -12.66 -0.15
N ALA A 12 15.65 -11.56 0.51
CA ALA A 12 14.66 -10.63 -0.01
C ALA A 12 15.13 -9.97 -1.32
N SER A 13 16.40 -9.59 -1.40
CA SER A 13 17.00 -9.03 -2.62
C SER A 13 17.00 -10.06 -3.75
N GLN A 14 17.46 -11.29 -3.49
CA GLN A 14 17.46 -12.38 -4.48
C GLN A 14 16.07 -12.69 -5.03
N VAL A 15 15.06 -12.75 -4.17
CA VAL A 15 13.68 -13.00 -4.62
C VAL A 15 13.11 -11.78 -5.32
N GLY A 16 13.39 -10.57 -4.81
CA GLY A 16 13.04 -9.30 -5.46
C GLY A 16 13.56 -9.22 -6.90
N ASP A 17 14.81 -9.58 -7.13
CA ASP A 17 15.43 -9.57 -8.46
C ASP A 17 14.79 -10.60 -9.40
N LYS A 18 14.42 -11.78 -8.88
CA LYS A 18 13.73 -12.83 -9.67
C LYS A 18 12.32 -12.43 -10.10
N ILE A 19 11.59 -11.70 -9.25
CA ILE A 19 10.20 -11.29 -9.52
C ILE A 19 10.09 -9.93 -10.23
N ALA A 20 11.11 -9.08 -10.15
CA ALA A 20 11.12 -7.74 -10.76
C ALA A 20 10.74 -7.72 -12.25
N PRO A 21 11.18 -8.67 -13.10
CA PRO A 21 10.78 -8.70 -14.52
C PRO A 21 9.27 -8.85 -14.77
N TYR A 22 8.51 -9.29 -13.76
CA TYR A 22 7.06 -9.52 -13.83
C TYR A 22 6.26 -8.40 -13.16
N CYS A 23 6.92 -7.35 -12.68
CA CYS A 23 6.32 -6.26 -11.92
C CYS A 23 6.73 -4.88 -12.46
N ASP A 24 5.79 -3.95 -12.54
CA ASP A 24 6.07 -2.54 -12.75
C ASP A 24 6.73 -1.92 -11.50
N GLN A 25 6.34 -2.39 -10.31
CA GLN A 25 6.94 -1.96 -9.05
C GLN A 25 7.08 -3.12 -8.06
N VAL A 26 8.21 -3.17 -7.35
CA VAL A 26 8.49 -4.13 -6.29
C VAL A 26 9.05 -3.40 -5.07
N LYS A 27 8.63 -3.80 -3.86
CA LYS A 27 9.16 -3.25 -2.62
C LYS A 27 9.24 -4.30 -1.51
N VAL A 28 10.46 -4.58 -1.04
CA VAL A 28 10.70 -5.31 0.21
C VAL A 28 10.18 -4.46 1.38
N CYS A 29 9.41 -5.06 2.27
CA CYS A 29 8.68 -4.41 3.36
C CYS A 29 9.00 -5.10 4.71
N GLY A 30 8.06 -5.07 5.65
CA GLY A 30 8.16 -5.80 6.90
C GLY A 30 9.32 -5.34 7.78
N SER A 31 9.82 -6.30 8.56
CA SER A 31 10.92 -6.14 9.50
C SER A 31 12.25 -5.78 8.83
N ILE A 32 12.52 -6.31 7.63
CA ILE A 32 13.72 -5.98 6.84
C ILE A 32 13.76 -4.49 6.56
N ARG A 33 12.68 -3.91 6.03
CA ARG A 33 12.65 -2.48 5.70
C ARG A 33 12.76 -1.56 6.93
N ARG A 34 12.48 -2.08 8.13
CA ARG A 34 12.67 -1.37 9.40
C ARG A 34 14.01 -1.66 10.07
N HIS A 35 14.86 -2.48 9.46
CA HIS A 35 16.16 -2.91 9.97
C HIS A 35 16.05 -3.61 11.34
N ALA A 36 15.04 -4.46 11.52
CA ALA A 36 14.96 -5.29 12.73
C ALA A 36 16.08 -6.33 12.74
N THR A 37 16.67 -6.59 13.91
CA THR A 37 17.77 -7.57 14.09
C THR A 37 17.36 -8.99 13.69
N ASP A 38 16.13 -9.36 14.06
CA ASP A 38 15.56 -10.69 13.87
C ASP A 38 14.32 -10.62 12.96
N VAL A 39 14.37 -11.37 11.87
CA VAL A 39 13.34 -11.40 10.83
C VAL A 39 12.59 -12.73 10.91
N LYS A 40 11.26 -12.68 11.04
CA LYS A 40 10.38 -13.87 11.08
C LYS A 40 9.95 -14.32 9.70
N ASP A 41 9.65 -13.36 8.84
CA ASP A 41 9.09 -13.51 7.51
C ASP A 41 9.55 -12.33 6.63
N ILE A 42 9.51 -12.54 5.32
CA ILE A 42 9.90 -11.53 4.32
C ILE A 42 8.64 -11.05 3.62
N ASP A 43 8.30 -9.77 3.78
CA ASP A 43 7.17 -9.16 3.07
C ASP A 43 7.64 -8.47 1.80
N ILE A 44 6.98 -8.72 0.66
CA ILE A 44 7.23 -7.99 -0.59
C ILE A 44 5.90 -7.50 -1.18
N VAL A 45 5.81 -6.22 -1.49
CA VAL A 45 4.67 -5.64 -2.21
C VAL A 45 5.02 -5.57 -3.69
N CYS A 46 4.11 -6.07 -4.54
CA CYS A 46 4.28 -6.15 -5.98
C CYS A 46 3.11 -5.46 -6.69
N PHE A 47 3.42 -4.57 -7.63
CA PHE A 47 2.49 -4.12 -8.65
C PHE A 47 2.86 -4.84 -9.96
N PRO A 48 2.12 -5.90 -10.35
CA PRO A 48 2.48 -6.76 -11.46
C PRO A 48 2.31 -6.06 -12.80
N VAL A 49 3.11 -6.46 -13.80
CA VAL A 49 2.89 -6.04 -15.19
C VAL A 49 1.61 -6.69 -15.70
N ILE A 50 0.66 -5.86 -16.12
CA ILE A 50 -0.60 -6.30 -16.72
C ILE A 50 -0.56 -6.02 -18.22
N THR A 51 -0.68 -7.07 -19.04
CA THR A 51 -0.85 -6.94 -20.50
C THR A 51 -2.29 -7.23 -20.90
N LYS A 52 -2.72 -6.67 -22.02
CA LYS A 52 -4.00 -6.98 -22.66
C LYS A 52 -3.70 -7.59 -24.01
N ASP A 53 -3.90 -8.88 -24.14
CA ASP A 53 -3.72 -9.57 -25.41
C ASP A 53 -5.04 -9.56 -26.16
N VAL A 54 -5.02 -9.09 -27.40
CA VAL A 54 -6.21 -9.02 -28.24
C VAL A 54 -6.62 -10.44 -28.63
N LEU A 55 -7.81 -10.85 -28.22
CA LEU A 55 -8.35 -12.17 -28.57
C LEU A 55 -9.09 -12.12 -29.92
N THR A 56 -9.86 -11.06 -30.15
CA THR A 56 -10.70 -10.91 -31.34
C THR A 56 -10.71 -9.47 -31.84
N MET A 57 -10.69 -9.31 -33.17
CA MET A 57 -10.89 -8.02 -33.87
C MET A 57 -12.25 -7.98 -34.56
N ASN A 58 -12.85 -6.81 -34.67
CA ASN A 58 -14.05 -6.61 -35.50
C ASN A 58 -13.69 -6.51 -37.00
N LEU A 59 -14.72 -6.32 -37.84
CA LEU A 59 -14.59 -6.19 -39.29
C LEU A 59 -13.75 -4.97 -39.74
N PHE A 60 -13.53 -3.99 -38.85
CA PHE A 60 -12.72 -2.79 -39.08
C PHE A 60 -11.33 -2.90 -38.45
N SER A 61 -10.91 -4.11 -38.03
CA SER A 61 -9.63 -4.36 -37.36
C SER A 61 -9.47 -3.65 -36.01
N GLU A 62 -10.56 -3.27 -35.37
CA GLU A 62 -10.54 -2.73 -34.01
C GLU A 62 -10.68 -3.89 -33.00
N PRO A 63 -9.95 -3.88 -31.88
CA PRO A 63 -10.04 -4.97 -30.92
C PRO A 63 -11.33 -4.85 -30.09
N VAL A 64 -12.12 -5.93 -30.09
CA VAL A 64 -13.41 -6.01 -29.37
C VAL A 64 -13.39 -6.93 -28.16
N ASP A 65 -12.37 -7.79 -28.06
CA ASP A 65 -12.19 -8.70 -26.94
C ASP A 65 -10.72 -8.81 -26.55
N TYR A 66 -10.49 -8.89 -25.24
CA TYR A 66 -9.15 -8.86 -24.64
C TYR A 66 -9.03 -9.88 -23.51
N GLN A 67 -7.91 -10.58 -23.48
CA GLN A 67 -7.47 -11.32 -22.31
C GLN A 67 -6.56 -10.44 -21.46
N VAL A 68 -6.91 -10.25 -20.18
CA VAL A 68 -6.04 -9.58 -19.22
C VAL A 68 -5.05 -10.60 -18.67
N ASN A 69 -3.76 -10.35 -18.90
CA ASN A 69 -2.68 -11.23 -18.46
C ASN A 69 -1.87 -10.57 -17.36
N ASN A 70 -1.93 -11.17 -16.17
CA ASN A 70 -1.10 -10.79 -15.03
C ASN A 70 0.13 -11.69 -15.04
N LYS A 71 1.27 -11.16 -15.50
CA LYS A 71 2.48 -11.97 -15.72
C LYS A 71 2.98 -12.66 -14.45
N LEU A 72 2.86 -12.01 -13.29
CA LEU A 72 3.29 -12.58 -12.01
C LEU A 72 2.33 -13.69 -11.53
N LEU A 73 1.01 -13.51 -11.66
CA LEU A 73 0.07 -14.59 -11.32
C LEU A 73 0.21 -15.78 -12.26
N ASN A 74 0.38 -15.53 -13.55
CA ASN A 74 0.63 -16.59 -14.53
C ASN A 74 1.92 -17.36 -14.20
N LEU A 75 2.98 -16.65 -13.80
CA LEU A 75 4.21 -17.27 -13.30
C LEU A 75 3.95 -18.18 -12.10
N VAL A 76 3.21 -17.68 -11.10
CA VAL A 76 2.91 -18.45 -9.87
C VAL A 76 2.03 -19.66 -10.14
N HIS A 77 1.06 -19.54 -11.04
CA HIS A 77 0.18 -20.66 -11.42
C HIS A 77 0.88 -21.67 -12.34
N ASP A 78 1.87 -21.24 -13.12
CA ASP A 78 2.73 -22.11 -13.90
C ASP A 78 3.93 -22.58 -13.07
N GLY A 79 3.67 -23.58 -12.21
CA GLY A 79 4.67 -24.13 -11.28
C GLY A 79 6.02 -24.48 -11.92
N LYS A 80 6.06 -24.85 -13.20
CA LYS A 80 7.33 -25.12 -13.92
C LYS A 80 8.22 -23.89 -14.03
N HIS A 81 7.66 -22.70 -14.16
CA HIS A 81 8.44 -21.47 -14.22
C HIS A 81 8.91 -21.03 -12.84
N MET A 82 8.12 -21.26 -11.78
CA MET A 82 8.56 -21.07 -10.40
C MET A 82 9.79 -21.94 -10.08
N ASP A 83 9.76 -23.20 -10.48
CA ASP A 83 10.88 -24.13 -10.29
C ASP A 83 12.16 -23.64 -10.98
N ARG A 84 12.05 -23.10 -12.21
CA ARG A 84 13.19 -22.50 -12.94
C ARG A 84 13.78 -21.28 -12.24
N LEU A 85 12.96 -20.54 -11.49
CA LEU A 85 13.42 -19.42 -10.67
C LEU A 85 14.00 -19.89 -9.32
N GLY A 86 13.92 -21.18 -9.00
CA GLY A 86 14.31 -21.74 -7.71
C GLY A 86 13.33 -21.37 -6.59
N LEU A 87 12.07 -21.13 -6.96
CA LEU A 87 11.02 -20.72 -6.03
C LEU A 87 9.96 -21.81 -5.90
N GLU A 88 9.48 -22.03 -4.70
CA GLU A 88 8.41 -22.95 -4.37
C GLU A 88 7.15 -22.16 -3.98
N LEU A 89 5.99 -22.52 -4.55
CA LEU A 89 4.70 -22.02 -4.07
C LEU A 89 4.29 -22.80 -2.81
N VAL A 90 4.25 -22.12 -1.66
CA VAL A 90 3.81 -22.71 -0.39
C VAL A 90 2.29 -22.66 -0.28
N SER A 91 1.69 -21.49 -0.52
CA SER A 91 0.24 -21.31 -0.46
C SER A 91 -0.21 -19.98 -1.11
N GLY A 92 -1.52 -19.81 -1.25
CA GLY A 92 -2.12 -18.59 -1.80
C GLY A 92 -2.45 -18.71 -3.29
N LYS A 93 -3.26 -17.78 -3.78
CA LYS A 93 -3.80 -17.81 -5.16
C LYS A 93 -4.09 -16.46 -5.79
N ASP A 94 -4.19 -15.40 -4.98
CA ASP A 94 -4.67 -14.08 -5.42
C ASP A 94 -3.73 -12.96 -4.92
N LYS A 95 -4.27 -12.01 -4.13
CA LYS A 95 -3.58 -10.82 -3.63
C LYS A 95 -2.50 -11.10 -2.59
N LYS A 96 -2.44 -12.34 -2.08
CA LYS A 96 -1.44 -12.80 -1.12
C LYS A 96 -0.97 -14.18 -1.54
N ILE A 97 0.33 -14.33 -1.74
CA ILE A 97 0.99 -15.56 -2.17
C ILE A 97 2.18 -15.79 -1.25
N SER A 98 2.27 -16.97 -0.66
CA SER A 98 3.39 -17.37 0.17
C SER A 98 4.29 -18.29 -0.66
N ILE A 99 5.54 -17.89 -0.82
CA ILE A 99 6.56 -18.62 -1.56
C ILE A 99 7.79 -18.88 -0.69
N ARG A 100 8.69 -19.70 -1.19
CA ARG A 100 9.96 -20.03 -0.53
C ARG A 100 11.06 -20.17 -1.57
N LEU A 101 12.28 -19.77 -1.23
CA LEU A 101 13.46 -20.07 -2.05
C LEU A 101 13.91 -21.49 -1.73
N TYR A 102 14.23 -22.30 -2.74
CA TYR A 102 14.67 -23.67 -2.50
C TYR A 102 15.89 -23.74 -1.56
N GLY A 103 15.82 -24.65 -0.59
CA GLY A 103 16.86 -24.82 0.43
C GLY A 103 16.75 -23.89 1.63
N GLU A 104 15.83 -22.92 1.62
CA GLU A 104 15.58 -22.01 2.73
C GLU A 104 14.29 -22.38 3.45
N ASP A 105 14.24 -22.21 4.78
CA ASP A 105 13.05 -22.54 5.60
C ASP A 105 12.28 -21.28 6.05
N ILE A 106 12.45 -20.16 5.33
CA ILE A 106 11.72 -18.92 5.58
C ILE A 106 10.67 -18.68 4.51
N ASN A 107 9.47 -18.29 4.95
CA ASN A 107 8.40 -17.89 4.05
C ASN A 107 8.58 -16.46 3.58
N ILE A 108 8.30 -16.24 2.30
CA ILE A 108 8.28 -14.95 1.65
C ILE A 108 6.84 -14.69 1.21
N GLU A 109 6.26 -13.61 1.71
CA GLU A 109 4.88 -13.22 1.46
C GLU A 109 4.85 -12.13 0.38
N LEU A 110 4.32 -12.48 -0.79
CA LEU A 110 4.05 -11.55 -1.88
C LEU A 110 2.65 -10.95 -1.72
N TYR A 111 2.57 -9.62 -1.70
CA TYR A 111 1.34 -8.84 -1.64
C TYR A 111 1.12 -8.12 -2.96
N LEU A 112 0.13 -8.59 -3.72
CA LEU A 112 -0.16 -8.05 -5.04
C LEU A 112 -1.20 -6.93 -4.95
N VAL A 113 -0.90 -5.80 -5.57
CA VAL A 113 -1.85 -4.70 -5.79
C VAL A 113 -2.31 -4.68 -7.25
N GLU A 114 -3.54 -4.24 -7.49
CA GLU A 114 -4.17 -4.22 -8.82
C GLU A 114 -4.05 -2.85 -9.50
N ARG A 115 -3.90 -1.79 -8.70
CA ARG A 115 -3.82 -0.41 -9.17
C ARG A 115 -2.58 0.26 -8.61
N VAL A 116 -1.95 1.10 -9.42
CA VAL A 116 -0.80 1.90 -8.96
C VAL A 116 -1.15 2.72 -7.72
N SER A 117 -2.37 3.26 -7.63
CA SER A 117 -2.85 4.03 -6.47
C SER A 117 -2.84 3.26 -5.16
N GLN A 118 -2.84 1.93 -5.18
CA GLN A 118 -2.80 1.09 -3.98
C GLN A 118 -1.37 0.88 -3.45
N PHE A 119 -0.35 1.06 -4.31
CA PHE A 119 1.01 0.58 -4.03
C PHE A 119 1.61 1.26 -2.80
N GLY A 120 1.54 2.59 -2.70
CA GLY A 120 2.11 3.33 -1.58
C GLY A 120 1.46 2.98 -0.23
N LEU A 121 0.13 2.82 -0.20
CA LEU A 121 -0.56 2.44 1.02
C LEU A 121 -0.32 0.97 1.40
N ALA A 122 -0.19 0.09 0.41
CA ALA A 122 0.25 -1.29 0.65
C ALA A 122 1.66 -1.33 1.24
N VAL A 123 2.61 -0.56 0.69
CA VAL A 123 3.96 -0.44 1.25
C VAL A 123 3.92 0.11 2.68
N LEU A 124 3.12 1.14 2.96
CA LEU A 124 2.94 1.68 4.33
C LEU A 124 2.47 0.57 5.28
N VAL A 125 1.39 -0.13 4.91
CA VAL A 125 0.76 -1.15 5.75
C VAL A 125 1.71 -2.32 6.00
N ARG A 126 2.33 -2.85 4.94
CA ARG A 126 3.23 -4.00 4.99
C ARG A 126 4.59 -3.66 5.58
N THR A 127 5.03 -2.40 5.55
CA THR A 127 6.26 -1.99 6.25
C THR A 127 6.10 -2.04 7.76
N GLY A 128 4.90 -1.87 8.32
CA GLY A 128 4.66 -2.03 9.75
C GLY A 128 5.46 -1.06 10.64
N PRO A 129 5.67 -1.42 11.93
CA PRO A 129 5.16 -2.58 12.65
C PRO A 129 3.62 -2.51 12.81
N ALA A 130 2.99 -3.66 13.11
CA ALA A 130 1.52 -3.78 13.14
C ALA A 130 0.84 -2.75 14.05
N ALA A 131 1.42 -2.44 15.22
CA ALA A 131 0.88 -1.44 16.14
C ALA A 131 0.89 -0.02 15.55
N ALA A 132 1.99 0.37 14.89
CA ALA A 132 2.11 1.67 14.23
C ALA A 132 1.11 1.79 13.07
N THR A 133 1.03 0.76 12.21
CA THR A 133 0.05 0.71 11.13
C THR A 133 -1.37 0.80 11.68
N LYS A 134 -1.72 0.01 12.70
CA LYS A 134 -3.05 0.05 13.33
C LYS A 134 -3.41 1.46 13.81
N ARG A 135 -2.45 2.18 14.41
CA ARG A 135 -2.66 3.57 14.85
C ARG A 135 -2.91 4.53 13.68
N ILE A 136 -2.15 4.41 12.59
CA ILE A 136 -2.38 5.19 11.36
C ILE A 136 -3.77 4.91 10.77
N MET A 137 -4.17 3.63 10.71
CA MET A 137 -5.51 3.25 10.24
C MET A 137 -6.61 3.86 11.12
N GLN A 138 -6.42 3.82 12.44
CA GLN A 138 -7.33 4.42 13.41
C GLN A 138 -7.43 5.94 13.23
N TYR A 139 -6.31 6.61 12.98
CA TYR A 139 -6.27 8.04 12.68
C TYR A 139 -7.05 8.42 11.41
N ALA A 140 -7.00 7.59 10.36
CA ALA A 140 -7.85 7.77 9.19
C ALA A 140 -9.35 7.65 9.55
N LEU A 141 -9.72 6.67 10.38
CA LEU A 141 -11.10 6.47 10.82
C LEU A 141 -11.65 7.64 11.65
N GLU A 142 -10.82 8.24 12.50
CA GLU A 142 -11.11 9.45 13.29
C GLU A 142 -11.41 10.66 12.40
N ARG A 143 -10.89 10.66 11.17
CA ARG A 143 -11.16 11.67 10.13
C ARG A 143 -12.36 11.32 9.25
N HIS A 144 -13.14 10.32 9.67
CA HIS A 144 -14.22 9.73 8.88
C HIS A 144 -13.77 9.11 7.55
N TRP A 145 -12.47 9.03 7.29
CA TRP A 145 -11.91 8.34 6.13
C TRP A 145 -11.95 6.82 6.34
N HIS A 146 -11.66 6.09 5.28
CA HIS A 146 -11.60 4.63 5.35
C HIS A 146 -10.68 4.04 4.31
N ILE A 147 -10.12 2.89 4.64
CA ILE A 147 -9.24 2.15 3.74
C ILE A 147 -9.93 0.85 3.33
N THR A 148 -9.90 0.53 2.04
CA THR A 148 -10.46 -0.71 1.50
C THR A 148 -9.55 -1.17 0.37
N ASP A 149 -9.03 -2.40 0.44
CA ASP A 149 -8.09 -2.96 -0.54
C ASP A 149 -6.92 -2.01 -0.89
N TYR A 150 -6.29 -1.44 0.14
CA TYR A 150 -5.21 -0.45 0.01
C TYR A 150 -5.58 0.85 -0.72
N GLU A 151 -6.86 1.20 -0.82
CA GLU A 151 -7.29 2.52 -1.27
C GLU A 151 -7.75 3.37 -0.09
N LEU A 152 -7.19 4.58 0.02
CA LEU A 152 -7.63 5.57 1.01
C LEU A 152 -8.77 6.41 0.43
N HIS A 153 -9.97 6.19 0.95
CA HIS A 153 -11.14 7.00 0.64
C HIS A 153 -11.27 8.15 1.65
N THR A 154 -11.24 9.39 1.17
CA THR A 154 -11.24 10.61 1.99
C THR A 154 -12.64 11.18 2.22
N HIS A 155 -13.65 10.31 2.29
CA HIS A 155 -15.04 10.68 2.55
C HIS A 155 -15.64 9.81 3.65
N GLU A 156 -16.69 10.32 4.28
CA GLU A 156 -17.40 9.58 5.32
C GLU A 156 -18.02 8.30 4.76
N LYS A 157 -17.84 7.20 5.50
CA LYS A 157 -18.67 6.00 5.35
C LYS A 157 -19.93 6.20 6.18
N GLY A 158 -21.11 6.14 5.54
CA GLY A 158 -22.36 6.04 6.26
C GLY A 158 -22.38 4.84 7.23
N GLY A 159 -23.03 5.01 8.38
CA GLY A 159 -23.24 3.97 9.40
C GLY A 159 -22.39 4.13 10.67
N ARG A 160 -22.74 3.39 11.72
CA ARG A 160 -22.04 3.40 13.02
C ARG A 160 -20.65 2.73 12.89
N PRO A 161 -19.65 3.12 13.72
CA PRO A 161 -18.40 2.36 13.86
C PRO A 161 -18.68 0.85 14.02
N GLY A 162 -17.99 0.00 13.27
CA GLY A 162 -18.23 -1.44 13.21
C GLY A 162 -19.37 -1.91 12.28
N ARG A 163 -20.23 -1.00 11.80
CA ARG A 163 -21.27 -1.27 10.78
C ARG A 163 -21.20 -0.32 9.58
N ARG A 164 -20.04 0.29 9.35
CA ARG A 164 -19.82 1.20 8.22
C ARG A 164 -19.95 0.41 6.91
N THR A 165 -20.84 0.84 6.02
CA THR A 165 -21.04 0.17 4.72
C THR A 165 -19.82 0.42 3.83
N LYS A 166 -19.45 -0.55 2.97
CA LYS A 166 -18.41 -0.30 1.96
C LYS A 166 -18.83 0.88 1.07
N CYS A 167 -17.87 1.66 0.57
CA CYS A 167 -18.17 2.69 -0.41
C CYS A 167 -18.84 2.02 -1.62
N LYS A 168 -20.06 2.46 -1.98
CA LYS A 168 -20.83 1.86 -3.08
C LYS A 168 -20.13 1.99 -4.43
N ARG A 169 -19.28 3.01 -4.59
CA ARG A 169 -18.49 3.24 -5.81
C ARG A 169 -17.22 2.37 -5.86
N GLY A 170 -16.78 1.79 -4.73
CA GLY A 170 -15.56 0.99 -4.68
C GLY A 170 -14.37 1.72 -5.32
N SER A 171 -13.64 1.04 -6.20
CA SER A 171 -12.46 1.55 -6.90
C SER A 171 -12.70 2.70 -7.87
N THR A 172 -13.96 3.03 -8.21
CA THR A 172 -14.31 4.16 -9.08
C THR A 172 -14.71 5.40 -8.28
N CYS A 173 -14.53 5.36 -6.95
CA CYS A 173 -14.81 6.50 -6.09
C CYS A 173 -13.88 7.69 -6.41
N THR A 174 -14.47 8.84 -6.72
CA THR A 174 -13.76 10.09 -7.03
C THR A 174 -13.04 10.71 -5.82
N ALA A 175 -13.30 10.20 -4.62
CA ALA A 175 -12.68 10.62 -3.37
C ALA A 175 -11.63 9.60 -2.87
N ILE A 176 -11.08 8.78 -3.77
CA ILE A 176 -9.88 7.99 -3.48
C ILE A 176 -8.66 8.91 -3.63
N ALA A 177 -7.85 9.01 -2.58
CA ALA A 177 -6.61 9.76 -2.64
C ALA A 177 -5.57 9.04 -3.51
N ASP A 178 -4.73 9.81 -4.19
CA ASP A 178 -3.55 9.26 -4.87
C ASP A 178 -2.54 8.79 -3.83
N THR A 179 -2.45 7.47 -3.64
CA THR A 179 -1.45 6.82 -2.80
C THR A 179 -0.48 5.97 -3.63
N SER A 180 -0.15 6.43 -4.85
CA SER A 180 0.75 5.72 -5.77
C SER A 180 2.18 5.51 -5.27
N THR A 181 2.63 6.32 -4.31
CA THR A 181 3.89 6.12 -3.59
C THR A 181 3.64 6.21 -2.10
N GLU A 182 4.56 5.66 -1.31
CA GLU A 182 4.42 5.69 0.15
C GLU A 182 4.44 7.12 0.70
N LEU A 183 5.28 8.01 0.15
CA LEU A 183 5.27 9.43 0.48
C LEU A 183 3.90 10.06 0.22
N LYS A 184 3.31 9.79 -0.95
CA LYS A 184 1.95 10.26 -1.27
C LYS A 184 0.90 9.69 -0.31
N ALA A 185 1.06 8.45 0.16
CA ALA A 185 0.18 7.87 1.17
C ALA A 185 0.22 8.64 2.50
N PHE A 186 1.42 8.99 3.00
CA PHE A 186 1.56 9.84 4.19
C PHE A 186 0.99 11.25 3.97
N ASN A 187 1.28 11.87 2.83
CA ASN A 187 0.75 13.19 2.48
C ASN A 187 -0.78 13.20 2.39
N ALA A 188 -1.39 12.15 1.80
CA ALA A 188 -2.84 12.00 1.73
C ALA A 188 -3.48 11.85 3.12
N LEU A 189 -2.75 11.27 4.07
CA LEU A 189 -3.15 11.22 5.48
C LEU A 189 -2.92 12.56 6.21
N GLY A 190 -2.21 13.50 5.58
CA GLY A 190 -1.77 14.75 6.18
C GLY A 190 -0.69 14.54 7.25
N LEU A 191 0.09 13.47 7.16
CA LEU A 191 1.18 13.15 8.09
C LEU A 191 2.52 13.38 7.39
N ASP A 192 3.54 13.85 8.10
CA ASP A 192 4.91 13.83 7.58
C ASP A 192 5.36 12.38 7.33
N TYR A 193 6.32 12.20 6.44
CA TYR A 193 6.85 10.88 6.09
C TYR A 193 7.96 10.44 7.06
N PRO A 194 7.72 9.48 7.98
CA PRO A 194 8.77 8.94 8.82
C PRO A 194 9.59 7.90 8.05
N HIS A 195 10.91 7.96 8.23
CA HIS A 195 11.80 6.89 7.78
C HIS A 195 11.30 5.53 8.31
N PRO A 196 11.33 4.43 7.53
CA PRO A 196 10.79 3.13 7.95
C PRO A 196 11.31 2.63 9.31
N ALA A 197 12.60 2.78 9.59
CA ALA A 197 13.20 2.41 10.88
C ALA A 197 12.66 3.23 12.08
N ALA A 198 12.12 4.43 11.83
CA ALA A 198 11.56 5.32 12.85
C ALA A 198 10.05 5.07 13.12
N ARG A 199 9.43 4.07 12.49
CA ARG A 199 7.99 3.79 12.63
C ARG A 199 7.63 3.05 13.92
N VAL A 200 8.15 3.50 15.05
CA VAL A 200 7.76 2.93 16.35
C VAL A 200 6.47 3.59 16.85
N PRO A 201 5.62 2.87 17.61
CA PRO A 201 4.28 3.34 17.95
C PRO A 201 4.23 4.74 18.58
N HIS A 202 5.13 5.04 19.52
CA HIS A 202 5.15 6.34 20.21
C HIS A 202 5.57 7.50 19.30
N LEU A 203 6.42 7.28 18.30
CA LEU A 203 6.79 8.33 17.33
C LEU A 203 5.66 8.59 16.34
N ILE A 204 4.92 7.56 15.94
CA ILE A 204 3.71 7.71 15.12
C ILE A 204 2.61 8.46 15.90
N GLU A 205 2.45 8.18 17.19
CA GLU A 205 1.53 8.94 18.04
C GLU A 205 1.90 10.42 18.07
N LYS A 206 3.18 10.73 18.32
CA LYS A 206 3.68 12.11 18.32
C LYS A 206 3.44 12.82 16.99
N LEU A 207 3.71 12.14 15.87
CA LEU A 207 3.48 12.65 14.51
C LEU A 207 2.00 13.02 14.28
N ILE A 208 1.08 12.16 14.72
CA ILE A 208 -0.36 12.38 14.63
C ILE A 208 -0.78 13.59 15.47
N SER A 209 -0.29 13.71 16.71
CA SER A 209 -0.63 14.82 17.61
C SER A 209 -0.16 16.18 17.08
N GLN A 210 1.08 16.26 16.57
CA GLN A 210 1.64 17.49 15.99
C GLN A 210 0.82 17.98 14.78
N THR A 211 0.34 17.04 13.96
CA THR A 211 -0.53 17.34 12.82
C THR A 211 -1.88 17.93 13.25
N ALA A 212 -2.44 17.45 14.38
CA ALA A 212 -3.72 17.93 14.89
C ALA A 212 -3.61 19.38 15.42
N GLU A 213 -2.51 19.71 16.10
CA GLU A 213 -2.25 21.04 16.68
C GLU A 213 -2.09 22.13 15.61
N HIS A 214 -1.33 21.85 14.54
CA HIS A 214 -1.11 22.82 13.45
C HIS A 214 -2.42 23.28 12.78
N ARG A 215 -3.47 22.44 12.74
CA ARG A 215 -4.77 22.83 12.16
C ARG A 215 -5.60 23.73 13.06
N LEU A 216 -5.46 23.63 14.38
CA LEU A 216 -6.21 24.49 15.30
C LEU A 216 -5.69 25.93 15.27
N VAL A 217 -4.39 26.11 15.06
CA VAL A 217 -3.76 27.45 14.97
C VAL A 217 -4.12 28.16 13.66
N SER A 218 -4.26 27.44 12.55
CA SER A 218 -4.59 28.05 11.25
C SER A 218 -6.04 28.55 11.09
N VAL A 219 -6.96 28.11 11.94
CA VAL A 219 -8.39 28.50 11.87
C VAL A 219 -8.70 29.72 12.75
N GLY A 220 -7.80 30.11 13.67
CA GLY A 220 -8.00 31.22 14.61
C GLY A 220 -7.53 32.61 14.16
N GLY A 221 -6.94 32.75 12.96
CA GLY A 221 -6.28 34.00 12.52
C GLY A 221 -7.13 34.96 11.66
N GLY A 222 -8.42 34.66 11.42
CA GLY A 222 -9.27 35.38 10.48
C GLY A 222 -10.47 36.08 11.12
N ALA A 223 -10.26 36.86 12.18
CA ALA A 223 -11.29 37.77 12.70
C ALA A 223 -10.67 39.11 13.04
N GLY A 224 -10.98 40.13 12.23
CA GLY A 224 -10.81 41.53 12.63
C GLY A 224 -10.06 42.41 11.64
N HIS A 225 -10.71 42.81 10.54
CA HIS A 225 -10.59 44.18 10.03
C HIS A 225 -11.78 44.53 9.11
N ASP A 226 -12.96 44.68 9.72
CA ASP A 226 -14.03 45.49 9.12
C ASP A 226 -13.74 46.95 9.46
N GLY A 227 -12.95 47.59 8.59
CA GLY A 227 -12.72 49.02 8.58
C GLY A 227 -14.00 49.76 8.21
N GLY A 228 -14.40 50.71 9.06
CA GLY A 228 -15.60 51.52 8.90
C GLY A 228 -15.62 52.35 7.62
N GLY A 229 -16.78 52.34 6.97
CA GLY A 229 -17.18 53.33 5.98
C GLY A 229 -18.26 54.24 6.57
N ALA A 230 -17.85 55.39 7.10
CA ALA A 230 -18.75 56.50 7.41
C ALA A 230 -19.13 57.20 6.09
N TYR A 231 -20.42 57.16 5.73
CA TYR A 231 -20.99 58.04 4.71
C TYR A 231 -21.53 59.30 5.40
N GLY A 232 -20.97 60.45 5.03
CA GLY A 232 -21.52 61.78 5.31
C GLY A 232 -21.11 62.71 4.17
N GLY A 233 -22.09 63.31 3.50
CA GLY A 233 -21.91 64.22 2.37
C GLY A 233 -22.97 64.05 1.31
#